data_AF-A0A8H4PK37-F1
#
_entry.id   AF-A0A8H4PK37-F1
#
_cell.length_a   1.000
_cell.length_b   1.000
_cell.length_c   1.000
_cell.angle_alpha   90.00
_cell.angle_beta   90.00
_cell.angle_gamma   90.00
#
_symmetry.space_group_name_H-M   'P 1'
#
loop_
_entity.id
_entity.type
_entity.pdbx_description
1 polymer ?
#
loop_
_entity_poly.entity_id
_entity_poly.type
_entity_poly.pdbx_seq_one_letter_code
_entity_poly.pdbx_strand_id
1 'polypeptide(L)' 'MHRDQQYFAIVHEYIPQGESYAAAVQSQIDFFWRMGFDFSSSPRPENWKSGMLVDYPDIVSPWGYGWYKTSYRRREDVGI' A
#
# COMPACT_ATOMS: atom_id res chain seq x y z
N MET A 1 -32.03 -11.36 1.49
CA MET A 1 -31.49 -10.00 1.77
C MET A 1 -32.06 -9.53 3.10
N HIS A 2 -31.21 -9.32 4.11
CA HIS A 2 -31.62 -8.65 5.35
C HIS A 2 -31.81 -7.16 5.07
N ARG A 3 -32.94 -6.59 5.49
CA ARG A 3 -33.32 -5.19 5.17
C ARG A 3 -32.48 -4.14 5.90
N ASP A 4 -31.69 -4.54 6.89
CA ASP A 4 -30.92 -3.62 7.75
C ASP A 4 -29.42 -3.59 7.45
N GLN A 5 -28.98 -4.27 6.37
CA GLN A 5 -27.56 -4.39 6.06
C GLN A 5 -27.14 -3.31 5.07
N GLN A 6 -26.17 -2.48 5.48
CA GLN A 6 -25.53 -1.47 4.64
C GLN A 6 -24.27 -2.05 3.98
N TYR A 7 -24.10 -1.76 2.69
CA TYR A 7 -22.93 -2.16 1.90
C TYR A 7 -22.21 -0.91 1.42
N PHE A 8 -20.88 -0.97 1.44
CA PHE A 8 -20.01 0.11 0.98
C PHE A 8 -19.12 -0.41 -0.15
N ALA A 9 -18.85 0.43 -1.13
CA ALA A 9 -17.93 0.15 -2.22
C ALA A 9 -17.15 1.43 -2.57
N ILE A 10 -15.88 1.25 -2.95
CA ILE A 10 -15.03 2.32 -3.47
C ILE A 10 -14.96 2.12 -4.99
N VAL A 11 -15.36 3.13 -5.76
CA VAL A 11 -15.26 3.12 -7.21
C VAL A 11 -14.03 3.93 -7.60
N HIS A 12 -13.11 3.31 -8.34
CA HIS A 12 -11.89 3.94 -8.83
C HIS A 12 -11.67 3.60 -10.31
N GLU A 13 -10.72 4.29 -10.95
CA GLU A 13 -10.32 4.01 -12.32
C GLU A 13 -9.81 2.57 -12.47
N TYR A 14 -10.17 1.93 -13.59
CA TYR A 14 -9.67 0.61 -13.91
C TYR A 14 -8.24 0.70 -14.44
N ILE A 15 -7.31 0.08 -13.74
CA ILE A 15 -5.92 -0.05 -14.17
C ILE A 15 -5.77 -1.40 -14.89
N PRO A 16 -5.48 -1.41 -16.21
CA PRO A 16 -5.24 -2.64 -16.95
C PRO A 16 -4.11 -3.45 -16.34
N GLN A 17 -4.23 -4.79 -16.41
CA GLN A 17 -3.15 -5.67 -16.02
C GLN A 17 -1.96 -5.47 -16.97
N GLY A 18 -0.79 -5.23 -16.39
CA GLY A 18 0.46 -5.05 -17.08
C GLY A 18 1.61 -5.41 -16.15
N GLU A 19 2.79 -5.64 -16.73
CA GLU A 19 3.98 -5.95 -15.95
C GLU A 19 4.37 -4.77 -15.06
N SER A 20 4.51 -5.03 -13.77
CA SER A 20 5.03 -4.07 -12.81
C SER A 20 6.56 -4.17 -12.81
N TYR A 21 7.23 -3.25 -13.49
CA TYR A 21 8.68 -3.16 -13.44
C TYR A 21 9.13 -2.70 -12.06
N ALA A 22 10.18 -3.33 -11.51
CA ALA A 22 10.70 -3.03 -10.18
C ALA A 22 10.99 -1.52 -9.97
N ALA A 23 11.46 -0.82 -11.01
CA ALA A 23 11.72 0.61 -10.95
C ALA A 23 10.45 1.47 -10.78
N ALA A 24 9.33 1.08 -11.41
CA ALA A 24 8.06 1.79 -11.28
C ALA A 24 7.42 1.55 -9.92
N VAL A 25 7.48 0.30 -9.42
CA VAL A 25 7.05 -0.03 -8.06
C VAL A 25 7.87 0.76 -7.03
N GLN A 26 9.19 0.77 -7.18
CA GLN A 26 10.09 1.48 -6.26
C GLN A 26 9.83 2.99 -6.25
N SER A 27 9.61 3.62 -7.41
CA SER A 27 9.35 5.07 -7.45
C SER A 27 8.07 5.45 -6.72
N GLN A 28 7.04 4.60 -6.77
CA GLN A 28 5.80 4.80 -6.03
C GLN A 28 5.98 4.56 -4.53
N ILE A 29 6.73 3.51 -4.15
CA ILE A 29 7.10 3.25 -2.74
C ILE A 29 7.87 4.44 -2.15
N ASP A 30 8.84 4.98 -2.88
CA ASP A 30 9.63 6.14 -2.45
C ASP A 30 8.73 7.37 -2.25
N PHE A 31 7.75 7.57 -3.14
CA PHE A 31 6.77 8.65 -3.01
C PHE A 31 5.94 8.50 -1.73
N PHE A 32 5.36 7.31 -1.48
CA PHE A 32 4.59 7.04 -0.28
C PHE A 32 5.42 7.24 0.99
N TRP A 33 6.64 6.71 1.01
CA TRP A 33 7.57 6.87 2.13
C TRP A 33 7.89 8.34 2.42
N ARG A 34 8.17 9.15 1.38
CA ARG A 34 8.42 10.61 1.54
C ARG A 34 7.21 11.36 2.11
N MET A 35 6.00 10.89 1.81
CA MET A 35 4.75 11.45 2.32
C MET A 35 4.40 10.97 3.74
N GLY A 36 5.22 10.11 4.34
CA GLY A 36 4.98 9.57 5.68
C GLY A 36 3.96 8.44 5.70
N PHE A 37 3.77 7.74 4.57
CA PHE A 37 3.09 6.44 4.57
C PHE A 37 4.08 5.32 4.86
N ASP A 38 3.58 4.34 5.58
CA ASP A 38 4.27 3.08 5.85
C ASP A 38 3.57 1.94 5.10
N PHE A 39 4.20 0.77 4.98
CA PHE A 39 3.59 -0.41 4.38
C PHE A 39 3.21 -1.42 5.46
N SER A 40 2.13 -2.15 5.21
CA SER A 40 1.80 -3.34 5.99
C SER A 40 2.96 -4.35 5.91
N SER A 41 2.98 -5.33 6.82
CA SER A 41 4.11 -6.26 7.05
C SER A 41 4.69 -6.94 5.80
N SER A 42 3.95 -6.98 4.68
CA SER A 42 4.46 -7.38 3.37
C SER A 42 3.61 -6.78 2.25
N PRO A 43 4.14 -5.87 1.40
CA PRO A 43 3.43 -5.42 0.21
C PRO A 43 3.22 -6.64 -0.71
N ARG A 44 1.96 -6.92 -1.05
CA ARG A 44 1.63 -8.13 -1.82
C ARG A 44 1.76 -7.84 -3.32
N PRO A 45 2.47 -8.68 -4.10
CA PRO A 45 2.61 -8.45 -5.55
C PRO A 45 1.28 -8.33 -6.29
N GLU A 46 0.23 -9.02 -5.83
CA GLU A 46 -1.13 -8.99 -6.40
C GLU A 46 -1.81 -7.61 -6.34
N ASN A 47 -1.35 -6.75 -5.42
CA ASN A 47 -1.88 -5.41 -5.23
C ASN A 47 -1.22 -4.38 -6.15
N TRP A 48 -0.25 -4.79 -6.98
CA TRP A 48 0.48 -3.91 -7.91
C TRP A 48 0.11 -4.23 -9.36
N LYS A 49 -0.40 -3.23 -10.07
CA LYS A 49 -0.75 -3.33 -11.49
C LYS A 49 -0.06 -2.22 -12.26
N SER A 50 0.74 -2.59 -13.27
CA SER A 50 1.43 -1.61 -14.12
C SER A 50 2.26 -0.60 -13.30
N GLY A 51 2.88 -1.04 -12.20
CA GLY A 51 3.67 -0.19 -11.31
C GLY A 51 2.86 0.67 -10.33
N MET A 52 1.54 0.51 -10.26
CA MET A 52 0.68 1.21 -9.31
C MET A 52 0.07 0.26 -8.27
N LEU A 53 0.09 0.66 -7.00
CA LEU A 53 -0.69 0.04 -5.94
C LEU A 53 -2.18 0.31 -6.17
N VAL A 54 -2.96 -0.75 -6.32
CA VAL A 54 -4.42 -0.67 -6.52
C VAL A 54 -5.23 -1.03 -5.28
N ASP A 55 -4.61 -1.69 -4.30
CA ASP A 55 -5.24 -2.04 -3.02
C ASP A 55 -4.61 -1.21 -1.88
N TYR A 56 -5.30 -0.14 -1.50
CA TYR A 56 -4.81 0.84 -0.52
C TYR A 56 -4.73 0.38 0.95
N PRO A 57 -5.43 -0.66 1.43
CA PRO A 57 -5.18 -1.25 2.74
C PRO A 57 -3.74 -1.76 2.94
N ASP A 58 -2.95 -1.91 1.87
CA ASP A 58 -1.54 -2.32 1.96
C ASP A 58 -0.61 -1.20 2.45
N ILE A 59 -1.10 0.05 2.51
CA ILE A 59 -0.39 1.19 3.09
C ILE A 59 -1.05 1.65 4.39
N VAL A 60 -0.20 2.08 5.32
CA VAL A 60 -0.59 2.65 6.61
C VAL A 60 -0.42 4.17 6.51
N SER A 61 -1.49 4.90 6.86
CA SER A 61 -1.48 6.37 6.80
C SER A 61 -0.48 6.98 7.79
N PRO A 62 0.06 8.17 7.49
CA PRO A 62 0.87 8.92 8.44
C PRO A 62 0.11 9.10 9.76
N TRP A 63 0.73 8.66 10.85
CA TRP A 63 0.16 8.74 12.21
C TRP A 63 -1.16 7.98 12.40
N GLY A 64 -1.50 7.06 11.49
CA GLY A 64 -2.65 6.18 11.59
C GLY A 64 -2.43 5.01 12.56
N TYR A 65 -3.49 4.25 12.79
CA TYR A 65 -3.40 3.00 13.54
C TYR A 65 -2.48 2.01 12.82
N GLY A 66 -1.51 1.44 13.54
CA GLY A 66 -0.49 0.55 12.97
C GLY A 66 0.74 1.27 12.40
N TRP A 67 0.79 2.61 12.47
CA TRP A 67 1.98 3.37 12.07
C TRP A 67 3.03 3.35 13.19
N TYR A 68 4.27 3.00 12.86
CA TYR A 68 5.38 3.02 13.81
C TYR A 68 6.61 3.70 13.21
N LYS A 69 7.30 4.52 14.01
CA LYS A 69 8.57 5.15 13.60
C LYS A 69 9.63 4.13 13.18
N THR A 70 9.59 2.92 13.74
CA THR A 70 10.53 1.84 13.45
C THR A 70 10.36 1.29 12.05
N SER A 71 9.18 1.37 11.45
CA SER A 71 8.93 0.89 10.09
C SER A 71 9.57 1.75 9.00
N TYR A 72 9.97 2.98 9.33
CA TYR A 72 10.71 3.88 8.43
C TYR A 72 12.20 3.54 8.34
N ARG A 73 12.67 2.59 9.14
CA ARG A 73 14.07 2.15 9.15
C ARG A 73 14.22 0.97 8.21
N ARG A 74 15.39 0.85 7.58
CA ARG A 74 15.71 -0.39 6.85
C ARG A 74 15.72 -1.53 7.86
N ARG A 75 15.20 -2.71 7.48
CA ARG A 75 15.20 -3.88 8.38
C ARG A 75 16.61 -4.21 8.89
N GLU A 76 17.62 -3.96 8.08
CA GLU A 76 19.05 -4.05 8.40
C GLU A 76 19.47 -3.16 9.58
N ASP A 77 18.84 -2.00 9.76
CA ASP A 77 19.13 -1.03 10.82
C ASP A 77 18.47 -1.40 12.16
N VAL A 78 17.64 -2.45 12.19
CA VAL A 78 16.84 -2.85 13.37
C VAL A 78 17.29 -4.17 14.01
N GLY A 79 18.33 -4.81 13.48
CA GLY A 79 18.95 -5.99 14.10
C GLY A 79 18.04 -7.21 14.21
N ILE A 80 17.22 -7.46 13.19
CA ILE A 80 16.35 -8.65 13.05
C ILE A 80 16.72 -9.38 11.75
#